data_AF-A0A957DY59-F1
#
_entry.id   AF-A0A957DY59-F1
#
_cell.length_a   1.000
_cell.length_b   1.000
_cell.length_c   1.000
_cell.angle_alpha   90.00
_cell.angle_beta   90.00
_cell.angle_gamma   90.00
#
_symmetry.space_group_name_H-M   'P 1'
#
loop_
_entity.id
_entity.type
_entity.pdbx_description
1 polymer ?
#
loop_
_entity_poly.entity_id
_entity_poly.type
_entity_poly.pdbx_seq_one_letter_code
_entity_poly.pdbx_strand_id
1 'polypeptide(L)'
;MKRSEINAIMRSADAFIRQHGFHLPPFAYWTSETWSAKGKSAADIIASNLGWDITDFGLGEYTAKGLFLFTVRNGRLSNLQQGRGKVYAEKIMIVGVDQVTP
;
A
#
# COMPACT_ATOMS: atom_id res chain seq x y z
N MET A 1 -15.66 3.44 -1.72
CA MET A 1 -15.26 4.06 -0.44
C MET A 1 -15.08 5.59 -0.56
N LYS A 2 -15.47 6.36 0.45
CA LYS A 2 -15.22 7.81 0.53
C LYS A 2 -13.75 8.09 0.88
N ARG A 3 -13.20 9.21 0.40
CA ARG A 3 -11.82 9.63 0.75
C ARG A 3 -11.63 9.80 2.28
N SER A 4 -12.65 10.27 2.99
CA SER A 4 -12.62 10.39 4.45
C SER A 4 -12.45 9.04 5.16
N GLU A 5 -13.15 8.00 4.69
CA GLU A 5 -13.05 6.62 5.20
C GLU A 5 -11.65 6.06 4.94
N ILE A 6 -11.16 6.20 3.70
CA ILE A 6 -9.81 5.78 3.31
C ILE A 6 -8.75 6.46 4.21
N ASN A 7 -8.86 7.77 4.40
CA ASN A 7 -7.91 8.52 5.24
C ASN A 7 -7.96 8.07 6.72
N ALA A 8 -9.14 7.68 7.24
CA ALA A 8 -9.27 7.15 8.58
C ALA A 8 -8.59 5.77 8.70
N ILE A 9 -8.79 4.89 7.72
CA ILE A 9 -8.15 3.57 7.65
C ILE A 9 -6.62 3.73 7.59
N MET A 10 -6.10 4.62 6.73
CA MET A 10 -4.65 4.86 6.62
C MET A 10 -4.02 5.28 7.95
N ARG A 11 -4.65 6.21 8.69
CA ARG A 11 -4.15 6.67 10.00
C ARG A 11 -4.19 5.56 11.06
N SER A 12 -5.29 4.81 11.12
CA SER A 12 -5.44 3.69 12.05
C SER A 12 -4.41 2.59 11.76
N ALA A 13 -4.21 2.26 10.49
CA ALA A 13 -3.24 1.28 10.05
C ALA A 13 -1.79 1.70 10.37
N ASP A 14 -1.40 2.94 10.11
CA ASP A 14 -0.05 3.43 10.47
C ASP A 14 0.19 3.34 11.98
N ALA A 15 -0.79 3.74 12.80
CA ALA A 15 -0.69 3.63 14.24
C ALA A 15 -0.53 2.17 14.70
N PHE A 16 -1.33 1.26 14.14
CA PHE A 16 -1.24 -0.18 14.43
C PHE A 16 0.11 -0.79 14.03
N ILE A 17 0.62 -0.44 12.85
CA ILE A 17 1.93 -0.88 12.34
C ILE A 17 3.06 -0.43 13.28
N ARG A 18 3.04 0.85 13.68
CA ARG A 18 4.01 1.41 14.65
C ARG A 18 3.93 0.76 16.02
N GLN A 19 2.72 0.47 16.51
CA GLN A 19 2.51 -0.24 17.78
C GLN A 19 3.17 -1.62 17.78
N HIS A 20 3.26 -2.28 16.63
CA HIS A 20 3.93 -3.58 16.46
C HIS A 20 5.43 -3.45 16.10
N GLY A 21 6.02 -2.25 16.25
CA GLY A 21 7.45 -2.02 16.07
C GLY A 21 7.91 -1.89 14.61
N PHE A 22 6.99 -1.97 13.64
CA PHE A 22 7.32 -1.79 12.23
C PHE A 22 7.22 -0.31 11.84
N HIS A 23 8.12 0.15 10.98
CA HIS A 23 8.14 1.53 10.47
C HIS A 23 8.05 1.53 8.96
N LEU A 24 7.04 2.22 8.41
CA LEU A 24 6.90 2.35 6.96
C LEU A 24 8.01 3.24 6.36
N PRO A 25 8.40 2.99 5.11
CA PRO A 25 9.40 3.81 4.43
C PRO A 25 8.93 5.27 4.29
N PRO A 26 9.83 6.27 4.21
CA PRO A 26 9.46 7.69 4.21
C PRO A 26 8.40 8.10 3.18
N PHE A 27 8.36 7.44 2.01
CA PHE A 27 7.39 7.77 0.96
C PHE A 27 5.94 7.45 1.33
N ALA A 28 5.71 6.61 2.35
CA ALA A 28 4.38 6.35 2.90
C ALA A 28 3.70 7.62 3.42
N TYR A 29 4.49 8.62 3.81
CA TYR A 29 4.02 9.84 4.46
C TYR A 29 4.07 11.08 3.55
N TRP A 30 4.38 10.91 2.27
CA TRP A 30 4.41 12.03 1.32
C TRP A 30 3.01 12.55 1.02
N THR A 31 2.87 13.88 1.03
CA THR A 31 1.65 14.56 0.59
C THR A 31 1.53 14.54 -0.95
N SER A 32 0.34 14.86 -1.48
CA SER A 32 0.12 15.03 -2.93
C SER A 32 1.10 16.01 -3.58
N GLU A 33 1.42 17.09 -2.87
CA GLU A 33 2.35 18.13 -3.32
C GLU A 33 3.77 17.57 -3.36
N THR A 34 4.15 16.78 -2.35
CA THR A 34 5.47 16.12 -2.30
C THR A 34 5.61 15.12 -3.44
N TRP A 35 4.58 14.30 -3.69
CA TRP A 35 4.54 13.38 -4.84
C TRP A 35 4.72 14.13 -6.16
N SER A 36 4.00 15.24 -6.33
CA SER A 36 4.08 16.07 -7.54
C SER A 36 5.47 16.67 -7.72
N ALA A 37 6.10 17.14 -6.63
CA ALA A 37 7.44 17.72 -6.65
C ALA A 37 8.55 16.69 -6.92
N LYS A 38 8.39 15.43 -6.47
CA LYS A 38 9.39 14.37 -6.70
C LYS A 38 9.53 14.01 -8.18
N GLY A 39 8.44 14.10 -8.95
CA GLY A 39 8.44 13.82 -10.39
C GLY A 39 9.13 12.50 -10.74
N LYS A 40 10.14 12.55 -11.62
CA LYS A 40 10.88 11.38 -12.10
C LYS A 40 11.64 10.62 -11.00
N SER A 41 12.00 11.28 -9.89
CA SER A 41 12.73 10.61 -8.80
C SER A 41 11.89 9.55 -8.08
N ALA A 42 10.56 9.62 -8.19
CA ALA A 42 9.64 8.62 -7.65
C ALA A 42 9.21 7.56 -8.68
N ALA A 43 9.77 7.58 -9.89
CA ALA A 43 9.36 6.70 -10.99
C ALA A 43 9.41 5.22 -10.60
N ASP A 44 10.41 4.82 -9.81
CA ASP A 44 10.54 3.43 -9.42
C ASP A 44 9.49 2.94 -8.43
N ILE A 45 9.04 3.83 -7.55
CA ILE A 45 7.95 3.57 -6.60
C ILE A 45 6.65 3.38 -7.38
N ILE A 46 6.37 4.29 -8.32
CA ILE A 46 5.16 4.28 -9.15
C ILE A 46 5.13 3.05 -10.04
N ALA A 47 6.18 2.82 -10.83
CA ALA A 47 6.18 1.75 -11.82
C ALA A 47 6.31 0.34 -11.20
N SER A 48 6.57 0.23 -9.89
CA SER A 48 6.53 -1.05 -9.17
C SER A 48 5.27 -1.19 -8.28
N ASN A 49 4.34 -0.24 -8.36
CA ASN A 49 3.10 -0.19 -7.55
C ASN A 49 3.36 -0.36 -6.04
N LEU A 50 4.35 0.37 -5.49
CA LEU A 50 4.58 0.37 -4.05
C LEU A 50 3.64 1.36 -3.35
N GLY A 51 3.41 1.16 -2.05
CA GLY A 51 2.61 2.06 -1.23
C GLY A 51 1.27 1.50 -0.79
N TRP A 52 0.38 2.41 -0.42
CA TRP A 52 -0.93 2.14 0.18
C TRP A 52 -1.90 1.49 -0.81
N ASP A 53 -2.58 0.44 -0.35
CA ASP A 53 -3.67 -0.23 -1.05
C ASP A 53 -4.81 -0.51 -0.06
N ILE A 54 -6.00 0.01 -0.37
CA ILE A 54 -7.21 -0.11 0.46
C ILE A 54 -8.35 -0.44 -0.48
N THR A 55 -8.96 -1.60 -0.28
CA THR A 55 -10.01 -2.12 -1.15
C THR A 55 -11.17 -2.66 -0.33
N ASP A 56 -12.39 -2.38 -0.78
CA ASP A 56 -13.63 -3.05 -0.36
C ASP A 56 -14.06 -4.11 -1.41
N PHE A 57 -13.13 -4.47 -2.30
CA PHE A 57 -13.34 -5.35 -3.45
C PHE A 57 -14.49 -4.93 -4.37
N GLY A 58 -14.87 -3.64 -4.34
CA GLY A 58 -16.01 -3.13 -5.10
C GLY A 58 -17.38 -3.48 -4.51
N LEU A 59 -17.42 -4.01 -3.28
CA LEU A 59 -18.64 -4.49 -2.63
C LEU A 59 -19.30 -3.44 -1.74
N GLY A 60 -18.60 -2.34 -1.45
CA GLY A 60 -19.12 -1.25 -0.61
C GLY A 60 -19.20 -1.58 0.89
N GLU A 61 -18.66 -2.72 1.32
CA GLU A 61 -18.76 -3.23 2.70
C GLU A 61 -17.38 -3.54 3.32
N TYR A 62 -16.46 -2.55 3.29
CA TYR A 62 -15.06 -2.70 3.71
C TYR A 62 -14.85 -3.49 5.02
N THR A 63 -15.62 -3.18 6.08
CA THR A 63 -15.46 -3.80 7.40
C THR A 63 -15.70 -5.31 7.38
N ALA A 64 -16.64 -5.78 6.55
CA ALA A 64 -16.94 -7.21 6.39
C ALA A 64 -16.07 -7.85 5.30
N LYS A 65 -15.90 -7.15 4.17
CA LYS A 65 -15.12 -7.61 3.01
C LYS A 65 -14.24 -6.47 2.53
N GLY A 66 -12.97 -6.56 2.89
CA GLY A 66 -12.01 -5.53 2.59
C GLY A 66 -10.62 -5.93 3.03
N LEU A 67 -9.66 -5.12 2.65
CA LEU A 67 -8.28 -5.37 3.01
C LEU A 67 -7.49 -4.07 3.00
N PHE A 68 -6.65 -3.93 4.02
CA PHE A 68 -5.59 -2.93 4.05
C PHE A 68 -4.27 -3.61 3.69
N LEU A 69 -3.50 -2.99 2.79
CA LEU A 69 -2.11 -3.37 2.54
C LEU A 69 -1.20 -2.15 2.32
N PHE A 70 0.08 -2.34 2.60
CA PHE A 70 1.16 -1.49 2.13
C PHE A 70 2.21 -2.35 1.41
N THR A 71 2.42 -2.10 0.11
CA THR A 71 3.46 -2.80 -0.65
C THR A 71 4.81 -2.13 -0.41
N VAL A 72 5.71 -2.80 0.33
CA VAL A 72 7.01 -2.25 0.75
C VAL A 72 8.04 -2.34 -0.37
N ARG A 73 8.06 -3.48 -1.08
CA ARG A 73 8.93 -3.72 -2.24
C ARG A 73 8.24 -4.67 -3.21
N ASN A 74 8.53 -4.48 -4.49
CA ASN A 74 8.00 -5.31 -5.55
C ASN A 74 8.98 -5.35 -6.74
N GLY A 75 8.93 -6.43 -7.50
CA GLY A 75 9.57 -6.54 -8.80
C GLY A 75 8.69 -5.96 -9.91
N ARG A 76 9.23 -5.99 -11.14
CA ARG A 76 8.45 -5.70 -12.36
C ARG A 76 8.48 -6.90 -13.28
N LEU A 77 7.32 -7.27 -13.81
CA LEU A 77 7.19 -8.39 -14.73
C LEU A 77 8.07 -8.20 -15.98
N SER A 78 8.16 -6.98 -16.51
CA SER A 78 9.00 -6.67 -17.67
C SER A 78 10.50 -6.88 -17.41
N ASN A 79 10.97 -6.62 -16.19
CA ASN A 79 12.35 -6.90 -15.81
C ASN A 79 12.58 -8.41 -15.71
N LEU A 80 11.62 -9.13 -15.12
CA LEU A 80 11.68 -10.59 -14.98
C LEU A 80 11.73 -11.30 -16.33
N GLN A 81 10.93 -10.84 -17.30
CA GLN A 81 10.95 -11.35 -18.69
C GLN A 81 12.30 -11.16 -19.38
N GLN A 82 13.11 -10.21 -18.93
CA GLN A 82 14.47 -9.94 -19.42
C GLN A 82 15.54 -10.61 -18.54
N GLY A 83 15.16 -11.52 -17.63
CA GLY A 83 16.07 -12.23 -16.74
C GLY A 83 16.73 -11.34 -15.69
N ARG A 84 16.15 -10.17 -15.36
CA ARG A 84 16.72 -9.19 -14.43
C ARG A 84 15.73 -8.71 -13.37
N GLY A 85 16.25 -8.07 -12.32
CA GLY A 85 15.44 -7.40 -11.30
C GLY A 85 14.97 -8.32 -10.16
N LYS A 86 14.10 -7.77 -9.29
CA LYS A 86 13.62 -8.46 -8.09
C LYS A 86 12.59 -9.54 -8.47
N VAL A 87 12.84 -10.76 -8.01
CA VAL A 87 11.94 -11.93 -8.12
C VAL A 87 11.00 -12.08 -6.92
N TYR A 88 10.96 -11.07 -6.04
CA TYR A 88 10.24 -11.12 -4.77
C TYR A 88 9.51 -9.81 -4.50
N ALA A 89 8.48 -9.91 -3.66
CA ALA A 89 7.71 -8.79 -3.15
C ALA A 89 7.48 -8.94 -1.65
N GLU A 90 7.21 -7.83 -0.98
CA GLU A 90 6.87 -7.79 0.45
C GLU A 90 5.69 -6.83 0.62
N LYS A 91 4.65 -7.28 1.32
CA LYS A 91 3.49 -6.48 1.69
C LYS A 91 3.24 -6.62 3.18
N ILE A 92 2.88 -5.51 3.80
CA ILE A 92 2.33 -5.48 5.16
C ILE A 92 0.84 -5.38 5.02
N MET A 93 0.12 -6.20 5.77
CA MET A 93 -1.33 -6.34 5.62
C MET A 93 -1.97 -6.26 6.99
N ILE A 94 -3.14 -5.64 7.05
CA ILE A 94 -3.98 -5.64 8.25
C ILE A 94 -5.33 -6.20 7.84
N VAL A 95 -5.72 -7.27 8.51
CA VAL A 95 -7.03 -7.89 8.37
C VAL A 95 -7.80 -7.59 9.66
N GLY A 96 -8.96 -6.97 9.52
CA GLY A 96 -9.86 -6.73 10.63
C GLY A 96 -10.38 -8.04 11.24
N VAL A 97 -10.85 -7.99 12.48
CA VAL A 97 -11.52 -9.13 13.11
C VAL A 97 -12.71 -9.53 12.23
N ASP A 98 -12.78 -10.80 11.87
CA ASP A 98 -13.78 -11.40 10.97
C ASP A 98 -13.89 -10.80 9.57
N GLN A 99 -12.95 -9.92 9.17
CA GLN A 99 -12.91 -9.34 7.85
C GLN A 99 -12.44 -10.39 6.82
N VAL A 100 -13.19 -10.52 5.73
CA VAL A 100 -12.91 -11.50 4.66
C VAL A 100 -12.18 -10.82 3.50
N THR A 101 -11.15 -11.49 3.01
CA THR A 101 -10.52 -11.21 1.71
C THR A 101 -11.01 -12.27 0.72
N PRO A 102 -11.88 -11.92 -0.25
CA PRO A 102 -12.39 -12.85 -1.26
C PRO A 102 -11.35 -13.39 -2.23
#